data_AF-A0A1C5SU78-F1
#
_entry.id   AF-A0A1C5SU78-F1
#
_cell.length_a   1.000
_cell.length_b   1.000
_cell.length_c   1.000
_cell.angle_alpha   90.00
_cell.angle_beta   90.00
_cell.angle_gamma   90.00
#
_symmetry.space_group_name_H-M   'P 1'
#
loop_
_entity.id
_entity.type
_entity.pdbx_description
1 polymer ?
#
loop_
_entity_poly.entity_id
_entity_poly.type
_entity_poly.pdbx_seq_one_letter_code
_entity_poly.pdbx_strand_id
1 'polypeptide(L)'
;MICLNQKHDTTKKYPKHDEVLMPLVAFLNNRIDYQGKKEIIKGYGFKEIEREVKEMCDYANYLERKAKNEGISQGISQGINQGKKIERKEKNIEHVRNVMNELNCSYQRATNILKLSENGKKSIEKHFQS
;
A
#
# COMPACT_ATOMS: atom_id res chain seq x y z
N MET A 1 -14.99 -12.93 6.53
CA MET A 1 -15.70 -12.34 5.38
C MET A 1 -17.04 -13.05 5.26
N ILE A 2 -18.14 -12.41 5.65
CA ILE A 2 -19.47 -13.03 5.54
C ILE A 2 -19.93 -12.84 4.10
N CYS A 3 -19.81 -13.89 3.29
CA CYS A 3 -20.36 -13.92 1.95
C CYS A 3 -21.78 -14.50 2.02
N LEU A 4 -22.81 -13.65 1.90
CA LEU A 4 -24.20 -14.10 1.77
C LEU A 4 -24.43 -14.61 0.33
N ASN A 5 -23.93 -15.82 0.06
CA ASN A 5 -23.97 -16.49 -1.25
C ASN A 5 -25.28 -17.24 -1.54
N GLN A 6 -26.39 -16.89 -0.89
CA GLN A 6 -27.69 -17.44 -1.26
C GLN A 6 -28.45 -16.42 -2.12
N LYS A 7 -28.95 -16.87 -3.27
CA LYS A 7 -29.84 -16.08 -4.13
C LYS A 7 -31.10 -15.74 -3.33
N HIS A 8 -31.09 -14.60 -2.65
CA HIS A 8 -32.27 -14.12 -1.94
C HIS A 8 -33.27 -13.57 -2.97
N ASP A 9 -34.42 -14.23 -3.04
CA ASP A 9 -35.55 -13.78 -3.83
C ASP A 9 -36.19 -12.57 -3.15
N THR A 10 -35.98 -11.38 -3.72
CA THR A 10 -36.46 -10.10 -3.20
C THR A 10 -37.97 -9.90 -3.33
N THR A 11 -38.70 -10.88 -3.89
CA THR A 11 -40.14 -10.78 -4.16
C THR A 11 -41.04 -11.42 -3.09
N LYS A 12 -40.49 -12.21 -2.16
CA LYS A 12 -41.26 -12.82 -1.06
C LYS A 12 -41.20 -11.96 0.20
N LYS A 13 -42.36 -11.45 0.64
CA LYS A 13 -42.54 -10.85 1.98
C LYS A 13 -42.68 -11.96 3.02
N TYR A 14 -41.92 -11.88 4.11
CA TYR A 14 -42.01 -12.77 5.27
C TYR A 14 -42.83 -12.10 6.41
N PRO A 15 -43.38 -12.88 7.37
CA PRO A 15 -44.33 -12.34 8.34
C PRO A 15 -43.62 -11.58 9.47
N LYS A 16 -43.94 -10.29 9.62
CA LYS A 16 -43.79 -9.36 10.77
C LYS A 16 -42.42 -9.19 11.48
N HIS A 17 -41.42 -10.05 11.28
CA HIS A 17 -40.01 -9.78 11.68
C HIS A 17 -39.23 -8.94 10.64
N ASP A 18 -39.95 -8.39 9.65
CA ASP A 18 -39.41 -7.99 8.35
C ASP A 18 -39.02 -6.51 8.22
N GLU A 19 -39.47 -5.64 9.12
CA GLU A 19 -39.27 -4.18 8.96
C GLU A 19 -37.80 -3.75 9.11
N VAL A 20 -37.00 -4.46 9.90
CA VAL A 20 -35.55 -4.21 10.06
C VAL A 20 -34.70 -5.16 9.21
N LEU A 21 -35.16 -6.41 9.05
CA LEU A 21 -34.41 -7.44 8.33
C LEU A 21 -34.31 -7.13 6.83
N MET A 22 -35.37 -6.61 6.21
CA MET A 22 -35.38 -6.27 4.79
C MET A 22 -34.42 -5.13 4.42
N PRO A 23 -34.40 -3.99 5.14
CA PRO A 23 -33.36 -2.98 4.96
C PRO A 23 -31.95 -3.54 5.16
N LEU A 24 -31.73 -4.39 6.16
CA LEU A 24 -30.41 -4.97 6.44
C LEU A 24 -29.95 -5.91 5.32
N VAL A 25 -30.84 -6.76 4.79
CA VAL A 25 -30.55 -7.66 3.66
C VAL A 25 -30.27 -6.86 2.40
N ALA A 26 -31.06 -5.83 2.08
CA ALA A 26 -30.80 -4.95 0.96
C ALA A 26 -29.48 -4.20 1.12
N PHE A 27 -29.19 -3.73 2.34
CA PHE A 27 -27.97 -3.01 2.66
C PHE A 27 -26.71 -3.89 2.51
N LEU A 28 -26.75 -5.12 3.00
CA LEU A 28 -25.65 -6.08 2.93
C LEU A 28 -25.52 -6.80 1.58
N ASN A 29 -26.48 -6.61 0.66
CA ASN A 29 -26.44 -7.22 -0.66
C ASN A 29 -25.46 -6.45 -1.58
N ASN A 30 -24.41 -7.13 -2.05
CA ASN A 30 -23.39 -6.54 -2.92
C ASN A 30 -23.83 -6.40 -4.39
N ARG A 31 -24.99 -6.94 -4.78
CA ARG A 31 -25.53 -6.83 -6.15
C ARG A 31 -26.39 -5.59 -6.36
N ILE A 32 -26.77 -4.89 -5.27
CA ILE A 32 -27.54 -3.65 -5.32
C ILE A 32 -26.55 -2.49 -5.23
N ASP A 33 -26.63 -1.55 -6.16
CA ASP A 33 -25.79 -0.36 -6.13
C ASP A 33 -26.26 0.63 -5.03
N TYR A 34 -25.47 1.69 -4.82
CA TYR A 34 -25.74 2.68 -3.78
C TYR A 34 -27.11 3.36 -3.95
N GLN A 35 -27.54 3.64 -5.19
CA GLN A 35 -28.82 4.32 -5.43
C GLN A 35 -30.00 3.40 -5.15
N GLY A 36 -29.95 2.15 -5.60
CA GLY A 36 -30.99 1.16 -5.30
C GLY A 36 -31.12 0.89 -3.80
N LYS A 37 -30.01 0.83 -3.06
CA LYS A 37 -30.03 0.70 -1.60
C LYS A 37 -30.70 1.90 -0.93
N LYS A 38 -30.39 3.11 -1.41
CA LYS A 38 -30.94 4.37 -0.88
C LYS A 38 -32.45 4.47 -1.06
N GLU A 39 -32.98 4.07 -2.22
CA GLU A 39 -34.42 4.06 -2.48
C GLU A 39 -35.17 3.05 -1.60
N ILE A 40 -34.63 1.84 -1.45
CA ILE A 40 -35.21 0.80 -0.60
C ILE A 40 -35.26 1.29 0.85
N ILE A 41 -34.14 1.76 1.41
CA ILE A 41 -34.05 2.20 2.81
C ILE A 41 -35.01 3.38 3.10
N LYS A 42 -35.16 4.33 2.17
CA LYS A 42 -36.12 5.43 2.28
C LYS A 42 -37.57 4.94 2.38
N GLY A 43 -37.93 3.89 1.64
CA GLY A 43 -39.27 3.28 1.66
C GLY A 43 -39.67 2.71 3.02
N TYR A 44 -38.70 2.40 3.89
CA TYR A 44 -38.93 1.91 5.25
C TYR A 44 -38.77 3.00 6.33
N GLY A 45 -38.60 4.28 5.96
CA GLY A 45 -38.58 5.41 6.91
C GLY A 45 -37.30 5.59 7.71
N PHE A 46 -36.25 4.80 7.44
CA PHE A 46 -34.98 4.87 8.16
C PHE A 46 -34.11 6.05 7.66
N LYS A 47 -34.16 7.18 8.37
CA LYS A 47 -33.28 8.34 8.12
C LYS A 47 -31.90 8.19 8.76
N GLU A 48 -31.82 7.53 9.91
CA GLU A 48 -30.56 7.32 10.65
C GLU A 48 -29.65 6.32 9.93
N ILE A 49 -30.22 5.27 9.33
CA ILE A 49 -29.47 4.32 8.51
C ILE A 49 -28.80 5.02 7.33
N GLU A 50 -29.49 5.94 6.61
CA GLU A 50 -28.85 6.66 5.50
C GLU A 50 -27.59 7.44 5.95
N ARG A 51 -27.64 8.07 7.13
CA ARG A 51 -26.49 8.78 7.72
C ARG A 51 -25.37 7.80 8.08
N GLU A 52 -25.68 6.73 8.80
CA GLU A 52 -24.69 5.72 9.22
C GLU A 52 -24.04 5.03 8.02
N VAL A 53 -24.82 4.71 6.99
CA VAL A 53 -24.32 4.14 5.72
C VAL A 53 -23.37 5.10 5.03
N LYS A 54 -23.71 6.38 4.96
CA LYS A 54 -22.84 7.40 4.37
C LYS A 54 -21.53 7.52 5.15
N GLU A 55 -21.60 7.59 6.48
CA GLU A 55 -20.41 7.66 7.34
C GLU A 55 -19.51 6.43 7.19
N MET A 56 -20.09 5.23 7.12
CA MET A 56 -19.33 3.99 6.86
C MET A 56 -18.65 4.00 5.49
N CYS A 57 -19.35 4.43 4.43
CA CYS A 57 -18.77 4.53 3.09
C CYS A 57 -17.65 5.59 3.03
N ASP A 58 -17.86 6.76 3.64
CA ASP A 58 -16.86 7.83 3.70
C ASP A 58 -15.61 7.37 4.48
N TYR A 59 -15.81 6.61 5.57
CA TYR A 59 -14.72 6.02 6.32
C TYR A 59 -13.96 4.94 5.53
N ALA A 60 -14.68 4.06 4.81
CA ALA A 60 -14.04 3.08 3.92
C ALA A 60 -13.20 3.76 2.82
N ASN A 61 -13.75 4.82 2.19
CA ASN A 61 -13.04 5.63 1.20
C ASN A 61 -11.79 6.30 1.81
N TYR A 62 -11.88 6.80 3.04
CA TYR A 62 -10.73 7.34 3.77
C TYR A 62 -9.65 6.28 3.99
N LEU A 63 -10.04 5.07 4.45
CA LEU A 63 -9.09 3.97 4.68
C LEU A 63 -8.41 3.53 3.39
N GLU A 64 -9.15 3.39 2.28
CA GLU A 64 -8.58 3.05 0.97
C GLU A 64 -7.55 4.10 0.53
N ARG A 65 -7.89 5.40 0.64
CA ARG A 65 -6.98 6.50 0.31
C ARG A 65 -5.76 6.52 1.20
N LYS A 66 -5.93 6.31 2.51
CA LYS A 66 -4.83 6.25 3.48
C LYS A 66 -3.86 5.12 3.14
N ALA A 67 -4.37 3.91 2.97
CA ALA A 67 -3.57 2.73 2.62
C ALA A 67 -2.83 2.93 1.29
N LYS A 68 -3.50 3.48 0.28
CA LYS A 68 -2.87 3.81 -1.01
C LYS A 68 -1.75 4.83 -0.86
N ASN A 69 -1.98 5.91 -0.13
CA ASN A 69 -0.99 6.98 0.05
C ASN A 69 0.21 6.49 0.88
N GLU A 70 -0.03 5.71 1.92
CA GLU A 70 1.04 5.08 2.70
C GLU A 70 1.87 4.13 1.84
N GLY A 71 1.22 3.29 1.03
CA GLY A 71 1.89 2.41 0.07
C GLY A 71 2.73 3.16 -0.96
N ILE A 72 2.20 4.23 -1.56
CA ILE A 72 2.93 5.10 -2.49
C ILE A 72 4.14 5.75 -1.79
N SER A 73 3.94 6.33 -0.62
CA SER A 73 5.01 6.99 0.14
C SER A 73 6.12 6.02 0.53
N GLN A 74 5.77 4.80 0.96
CA GLN A 74 6.73 3.75 1.27
C GLN A 74 7.51 3.34 0.01
N GLY A 75 6.82 3.10 -1.11
CA GLY A 75 7.45 2.74 -2.38
C GLY A 75 8.42 3.81 -2.89
N ILE A 76 8.04 5.08 -2.86
CA ILE A 76 8.90 6.21 -3.25
C ILE A 76 10.14 6.28 -2.35
N SER A 77 9.97 6.19 -1.03
CA SER A 77 11.09 6.25 -0.08
C SER A 77 12.07 5.08 -0.28
N GLN A 78 11.57 3.87 -0.51
CA GLN A 78 12.39 2.70 -0.81
C GLN A 78 13.17 2.89 -2.11
N GLY A 79 12.50 3.31 -3.19
CA GLY A 79 13.14 3.56 -4.48
C GLY A 79 14.25 4.60 -4.40
N ILE A 80 14.00 5.74 -3.75
CA ILE A 80 15.01 6.79 -3.54
C ILE A 80 16.21 6.27 -2.75
N ASN A 81 15.97 5.51 -1.67
CA ASN A 81 17.06 4.97 -0.84
C ASN A 81 17.88 3.92 -1.58
N GLN A 82 17.26 3.10 -2.43
CA GLN A 82 17.98 2.16 -3.30
C GLN A 82 18.83 2.91 -4.32
N GLY A 83 18.27 3.91 -5.01
CA GLY A 83 19.01 4.75 -5.96
C GLY A 83 20.23 5.42 -5.33
N LYS A 84 20.07 6.05 -4.15
CA LYS A 84 21.19 6.66 -3.41
C LYS A 84 22.26 5.65 -3.00
N LYS A 85 21.89 4.40 -2.70
CA LYS A 85 22.87 3.35 -2.38
C LYS A 85 23.66 2.94 -3.63
N ILE A 86 23.01 2.84 -4.78
CA ILE A 86 23.65 2.54 -6.07
C ILE A 86 24.62 3.67 -6.45
N GLU A 87 24.18 4.92 -6.42
CA GLU A 87 25.01 6.08 -6.75
C GLU A 87 26.27 6.16 -5.85
N ARG A 88 26.13 5.95 -4.54
CA ARG A 88 27.28 5.90 -3.61
C ARG A 88 28.22 4.75 -3.93
N LYS A 89 27.68 3.59 -4.32
CA LYS A 89 28.49 2.42 -4.70
C LYS A 89 29.31 2.73 -5.95
N GLU A 90 28.70 3.31 -6.97
CA GLU A 90 29.37 3.69 -8.22
C GLU A 90 30.47 4.73 -7.99
N LYS A 91 30.17 5.79 -7.23
CA LYS A 91 31.16 6.80 -6.84
C LYS A 91 32.32 6.21 -6.05
N ASN A 92 32.04 5.30 -5.11
CA ASN A 92 33.10 4.65 -4.35
C ASN A 92 33.99 3.77 -5.26
N ILE A 93 33.42 3.09 -6.24
CA ILE A 93 34.19 2.32 -7.23
C ILE A 93 35.09 3.26 -8.03
N GLU A 94 34.56 4.35 -8.55
CA GLU A 94 35.31 5.36 -9.31
C GLU A 94 36.46 5.94 -8.48
N HIS A 95 36.18 6.44 -7.28
CA HIS A 95 37.19 7.02 -6.41
C HIS A 95 38.28 6.02 -6.04
N VAL A 96 37.93 4.76 -5.75
CA VAL A 96 38.92 3.72 -5.45
C VAL A 96 39.80 3.45 -6.66
N ARG A 97 39.26 3.34 -7.87
CA ARG A 97 40.05 3.19 -9.10
C ARG A 97 41.02 4.35 -9.30
N ASN A 98 40.56 5.59 -9.11
CA ASN A 98 41.39 6.77 -9.29
C ASN A 98 42.56 6.77 -8.30
N VAL A 99 42.30 6.51 -7.01
CA VAL A 99 43.37 6.42 -5.99
C VAL A 99 44.35 5.27 -6.27
N MET A 100 43.85 4.11 -6.70
CA MET A 100 44.71 2.98 -7.05
C MET A 100 45.64 3.34 -8.20
N ASN A 101 45.13 4.00 -9.24
CA ASN A 101 45.90 4.37 -10.43
C ASN A 101 46.89 5.50 -10.14
N GLU A 102 46.44 6.59 -9.51
CA GLU A 102 47.27 7.78 -9.26
C GLU A 102 48.40 7.50 -8.26
N LEU A 103 48.13 6.69 -7.23
CA LEU A 103 49.12 6.36 -6.20
C LEU A 103 49.79 5.01 -6.42
N ASN A 104 49.50 4.32 -7.53
CA ASN A 104 49.95 2.98 -7.86
C ASN A 104 49.87 2.02 -6.65
N CYS A 105 48.68 1.90 -6.06
CA CYS A 105 48.48 1.19 -4.79
C CYS A 105 47.39 0.13 -4.85
N SER A 106 47.42 -0.80 -3.88
CA SER A 106 46.43 -1.88 -3.80
C SER A 106 45.05 -1.37 -3.39
N TYR A 107 44.01 -2.16 -3.69
CA TYR A 107 42.64 -1.92 -3.25
C TYR A 107 42.52 -1.72 -1.73
N GLN A 108 43.20 -2.55 -0.93
CA GLN A 108 43.17 -2.42 0.53
C GLN A 108 43.75 -1.08 0.98
N ARG A 109 44.84 -0.62 0.35
CA ARG A 109 45.45 0.68 0.66
C ARG A 109 44.55 1.83 0.23
N ALA A 110 44.00 1.79 -0.99
CA ALA A 110 43.10 2.82 -1.51
C ALA A 110 41.83 2.97 -0.66
N THR A 111 41.19 1.87 -0.25
CA THR A 111 39.99 1.91 0.59
C THR A 111 40.27 2.41 2.01
N ASN A 112 41.45 2.13 2.56
CA ASN A 112 41.89 2.69 3.84
C ASN A 112 42.18 4.19 3.75
N ILE A 113 42.80 4.67 2.66
CA ILE A 113 43.01 6.11 2.39
C ILE A 113 41.67 6.84 2.31
N LEU A 114 40.72 6.29 1.57
CA LEU A 114 39.36 6.83 1.44
C LEU A 114 38.49 6.63 2.69
N LYS A 115 39.02 5.96 3.73
CA LYS A 115 38.33 5.65 4.99
C LYS A 115 36.95 5.03 4.77
N LEU A 116 36.83 4.14 3.78
CA LEU A 116 35.58 3.46 3.52
C LEU A 116 35.20 2.54 4.69
N SER A 117 33.93 2.58 5.09
CA SER A 117 33.40 1.63 6.08
C SER A 117 33.48 0.19 5.56
N GLU A 118 33.49 -0.79 6.46
CA GLU A 118 33.49 -2.22 6.09
C GLU A 118 32.32 -2.60 5.18
N ASN A 119 31.13 -2.05 5.42
CA ASN A 119 29.99 -2.24 4.53
C ASN A 119 30.23 -1.61 3.15
N GLY A 120 30.87 -0.44 3.10
CA GLY A 120 31.28 0.21 1.86
C GLY A 120 32.26 -0.65 1.07
N LYS A 121 33.31 -1.17 1.73
CA LYS A 121 34.30 -2.08 1.13
C LYS A 121 33.63 -3.33 0.56
N LYS A 122 32.86 -4.06 1.38
CA LYS A 122 32.15 -5.28 0.95
C LYS A 122 31.20 -5.04 -0.23
N SER A 123 30.58 -3.85 -0.30
CA SER A 123 29.64 -3.53 -1.38
C SER A 123 30.30 -3.40 -2.76
N ILE A 124 31.59 -3.04 -2.80
CA ILE A 124 32.34 -2.78 -4.04
C ILE A 124 33.45 -3.80 -4.31
N GLU A 125 33.83 -4.62 -3.33
CA GLU A 125 34.99 -5.52 -3.39
C GLU A 125 35.04 -6.39 -4.64
N LYS A 126 33.90 -6.96 -5.05
CA LYS A 126 33.78 -7.79 -6.27
C LYS A 126 34.22 -7.09 -7.56
N HIS A 127 34.22 -5.75 -7.60
CA HIS A 127 34.66 -4.97 -8.75
C HIS A 127 36.19 -4.84 -8.84
N PHE A 128 36.92 -5.30 -7.82
CA PHE A 128 38.37 -5.20 -7.67
C PHE A 128 39.05 -6.55 -7.39
N GLN A 129 38.27 -7.63 -7.36
CA GLN A 129 38.78 -9.00 -7.34
C GLN A 129 39.02 -9.42 -8.80
N SER A 130 40.27 -9.34 -9.24
CA SER A 130 40.77 -9.98 -10.47
C SER A 130 41.42 -11.32 -10.12
#